data_AF-A0A8D8P0X8-F1
#
_entry.id   AF-A0A8D8P0X8-F1
#
_cell.length_a   1.000
_cell.length_b   1.000
_cell.length_c   1.000
_cell.angle_alpha   90.00
_cell.angle_beta   90.00
_cell.angle_gamma   90.00
#
_symmetry.space_group_name_H-M   'P 1'
#
loop_
_entity.id
_entity.type
_entity.pdbx_description
1 polymer ?
#
loop_
_entity_poly.entity_id
_entity_poly.type
_entity_poly.pdbx_seq_one_letter_code
_entity_poly.pdbx_strand_id
1 'polypeptide(L)'
;MPRVEFVNLSLNRLGGPIEIPQPWKMDRLRSLVLNNTKLEWYGVETLLQLLPVLEELHLSLNDYTHVLLDTTEEDANGCQTAEEPASGESESCQCSSFSTQSSQDKKHAVCKKTEAHHGIKKLHLTGNHISEWSEICRVGRLFPNLEALVLADCPLRSLTSAQNETNESNSAATPNSHEHFKTLTLLNLSNAKINNWDDIDRLAKFPALKN
;
A
#
# COMPACT_ATOMS: atom_id res chain seq x y z
N MET A 1 -8.95 26.09 14.39
CA MET A 1 -8.18 24.91 13.94
C MET A 1 -6.70 25.23 13.88
N PRO A 2 -5.81 24.32 14.26
CA PRO A 2 -4.37 24.54 14.23
C PRO A 2 -3.89 24.82 12.80
N ARG A 3 -3.00 25.81 12.64
CA ARG A 3 -2.44 26.25 11.34
C ARG A 3 -1.19 25.44 10.95
N VAL A 4 -1.08 24.21 11.41
CA VAL A 4 0.14 23.43 11.31
C VAL A 4 0.18 22.75 9.94
N GLU A 5 1.27 22.98 9.19
CA GLU A 5 1.48 22.42 7.84
C GLU A 5 2.50 21.27 7.84
N PHE A 6 3.36 21.23 8.85
CA PHE A 6 4.39 20.21 9.03
C PHE A 6 4.38 19.69 10.46
N VAL A 7 4.41 18.36 10.61
CA VAL A 7 4.55 17.69 11.90
C VAL A 7 5.57 16.56 11.77
N ASN A 8 6.50 16.47 12.73
CA ASN A 8 7.40 15.34 12.86
C ASN A 8 7.21 14.69 14.23
N LEU A 9 6.81 13.42 14.23
CA LEU A 9 6.59 12.59 15.42
C LEU A 9 7.53 11.39 15.46
N SER A 10 8.63 11.43 14.72
CA SER A 10 9.60 10.32 14.67
C SER A 10 10.07 9.92 16.07
N LEU A 11 10.41 8.64 16.25
CA LEU A 11 10.91 8.08 17.52
C LEU A 11 9.91 8.10 18.68
N ASN A 12 8.62 8.33 18.41
CA ASN A 12 7.54 8.12 19.38
C ASN A 12 6.87 6.76 19.14
N ARG A 13 6.60 5.98 20.19
CA ARG A 13 5.84 4.72 20.03
C ARG A 13 4.35 5.02 19.86
N LEU A 14 3.89 5.04 18.62
CA LEU A 14 2.52 5.30 18.21
C LEU A 14 1.78 4.02 17.76
N GLY A 15 2.31 2.84 18.12
CA GLY A 15 1.68 1.53 17.88
C GLY A 15 0.47 1.31 18.80
N GLY A 16 -0.66 1.93 18.46
CA GLY A 16 -1.94 1.79 19.15
C GLY A 16 -3.08 2.32 18.27
N PRO A 17 -4.35 2.02 18.61
CA PRO A 17 -5.48 2.52 17.85
C PRO A 17 -5.53 4.05 17.91
N ILE A 18 -5.68 4.68 16.75
CA ILE A 18 -5.90 6.12 16.66
C ILE A 18 -7.39 6.36 16.84
N GLU A 19 -7.77 7.04 17.91
CA GLU A 19 -9.14 7.52 18.06
C GLU A 19 -9.39 8.63 17.03
N ILE A 20 -10.56 8.60 16.40
CA ILE A 20 -11.02 9.62 15.46
C ILE A 20 -11.89 10.60 16.26
N PRO A 21 -11.33 11.69 16.79
CA PRO A 21 -12.12 12.72 17.44
C PRO A 21 -13.05 13.37 16.40
N GLN A 22 -14.36 13.25 16.61
CA GLN A 22 -15.35 13.91 15.77
C GLN A 22 -15.63 15.33 16.29
N PRO A 23 -15.74 16.37 15.43
CA PRO A 23 -15.38 16.43 14.01
C PRO A 23 -14.03 17.14 13.83
N TRP A 24 -12.91 16.41 13.76
CA TRP A 24 -11.61 16.98 13.41
C TRP A 24 -11.18 16.56 12.00
N LYS A 25 -10.94 17.55 11.14
CA LYS A 25 -10.18 17.41 9.90
C LYS A 25 -9.03 18.41 9.94
N MET A 26 -7.82 17.99 9.58
CA MET A 26 -6.67 18.90 9.51
C MET A 26 -6.44 19.32 8.07
N ASP A 27 -7.21 20.31 7.63
CA ASP A 27 -7.24 20.76 6.23
C ASP A 27 -6.00 21.57 5.79
N ARG A 28 -4.93 21.55 6.59
CA ARG A 28 -3.69 22.30 6.32
C ARG A 28 -2.41 21.48 6.45
N LEU A 29 -2.47 20.28 7.05
CA LEU A 29 -1.27 19.50 7.26
C LEU A 29 -0.82 18.87 5.94
N ARG A 30 0.33 19.31 5.43
CA ARG A 30 0.88 18.88 4.12
C ARG A 30 2.00 17.87 4.26
N SER A 31 2.75 17.90 5.36
CA SER A 31 3.87 16.99 5.57
C SER A 31 3.85 16.37 6.98
N LEU A 32 3.96 15.05 7.02
CA LEU A 32 3.91 14.27 8.24
C LEU A 32 5.06 13.25 8.26
N VAL A 33 5.87 13.32 9.32
CA VAL A 33 7.00 12.41 9.53
C VAL A 33 6.73 11.48 10.71
N LEU A 34 6.68 10.17 10.44
CA LEU A 34 6.34 9.10 11.39
C LEU A 34 7.40 8.00 11.39
N ASN A 35 8.68 8.39 11.26
CA ASN A 35 9.78 7.43 11.17
C ASN A 35 10.01 6.74 12.53
N ASN A 36 10.20 5.41 12.49
CA ASN A 36 10.43 4.59 13.67
C ASN A 36 9.40 4.85 14.79
N THR A 37 8.13 4.81 14.42
CA THR A 37 7.01 5.01 15.36
C THR A 37 6.29 3.73 15.74
N LYS A 38 6.55 2.63 15.02
CA LYS A 38 5.82 1.34 15.14
C LYS A 38 4.33 1.48 14.85
N LEU A 39 3.93 2.53 14.13
CA LEU A 39 2.55 2.71 13.68
C LEU A 39 2.24 1.69 12.59
N GLU A 40 1.18 0.90 12.75
CA GLU A 40 0.74 -0.08 11.75
C GLU A 40 -0.07 0.57 10.62
N TRP A 41 -0.24 -0.15 9.50
CA TRP A 41 -0.98 0.33 8.33
C TRP A 41 -2.44 0.72 8.61
N TYR A 42 -3.13 0.07 9.57
CA TYR A 42 -4.46 0.49 10.01
C TYR A 42 -4.47 1.89 10.64
N GLY A 43 -3.42 2.23 11.38
CA GLY A 43 -3.23 3.58 11.90
C GLY A 43 -2.92 4.58 10.79
N VAL A 44 -2.10 4.19 9.81
CA VAL A 44 -1.82 5.01 8.62
C VAL A 44 -3.10 5.32 7.85
N GLU A 45 -3.96 4.33 7.61
CA GLU A 45 -5.28 4.52 6.98
C GLU A 45 -6.13 5.54 7.74
N THR A 46 -6.20 5.43 9.07
CA THR A 46 -6.95 6.35 9.92
C THR A 46 -6.42 7.78 9.79
N LEU A 47 -5.09 7.95 9.74
CA LEU A 47 -4.48 9.27 9.51
C LEU A 47 -4.79 9.80 8.12
N LEU A 48 -4.74 8.98 7.08
CA LEU A 48 -5.06 9.40 5.71
C LEU A 48 -6.51 9.89 5.60
N GLN A 49 -7.46 9.29 6.33
CA GLN A 49 -8.84 9.77 6.40
C GLN A 49 -8.98 11.13 7.11
N LEU A 50 -8.13 11.40 8.10
CA LEU A 50 -8.10 12.66 8.85
C LEU A 50 -7.35 13.79 8.13
N LEU A 51 -6.50 13.45 7.17
CA LEU A 51 -5.51 14.32 6.53
C LEU A 51 -5.68 14.41 5.00
N PRO A 52 -6.85 14.82 4.49
CA PRO A 52 -7.16 14.74 3.05
C PRO A 52 -6.24 15.57 2.14
N VAL A 53 -5.51 16.54 2.70
CA VAL A 53 -4.60 17.43 1.98
C VAL A 53 -3.11 17.07 2.19
N LEU A 54 -2.81 15.91 2.77
CA LEU A 54 -1.43 15.48 3.02
C LEU A 54 -0.71 15.19 1.69
N GLU A 55 0.47 15.78 1.52
CA GLU A 55 1.27 15.70 0.30
C GLU A 55 2.54 14.86 0.49
N GLU A 56 3.10 14.86 1.70
CA GLU A 56 4.37 14.20 2.00
C GLU A 56 4.27 13.38 3.29
N LEU A 57 4.57 12.08 3.17
CA LEU A 57 4.46 11.14 4.26
C LEU A 57 5.76 10.34 4.41
N HIS A 58 6.31 10.31 5.62
CA HIS A 58 7.49 9.52 5.94
C HIS A 58 7.14 8.42 6.93
N LEU A 59 7.36 7.17 6.53
CA LEU A 59 7.09 5.96 7.30
C LEU A 59 8.33 5.04 7.38
N SER A 60 9.51 5.63 7.37
CA SER A 60 10.78 4.88 7.38
C SER A 60 11.00 4.18 8.72
N LEU A 61 11.70 3.05 8.71
CA LEU A 61 12.12 2.32 9.93
C LEU A 61 10.96 1.84 10.82
N ASN A 62 9.79 1.52 10.24
CA ASN A 62 8.63 1.00 10.96
C ASN A 62 8.50 -0.53 10.92
N ASP A 63 9.54 -1.22 10.44
CA ASP A 63 9.59 -2.68 10.31
C ASP A 63 8.50 -3.29 9.41
N TYR A 64 7.97 -2.52 8.46
CA TYR A 64 6.93 -3.03 7.55
C TYR A 64 7.48 -4.15 6.68
N THR A 65 6.78 -5.27 6.64
CA THR A 65 7.04 -6.38 5.71
C THR A 65 6.04 -6.40 4.55
N HIS A 66 4.81 -5.94 4.80
CA HIS A 66 3.71 -5.92 3.83
C HIS A 66 2.95 -4.59 3.93
N VAL A 67 2.32 -4.19 2.83
CA VAL A 67 1.38 -3.08 2.71
C VAL A 67 -0.02 -3.66 2.86
N LEU A 68 -0.60 -3.52 4.06
CA LEU A 68 -1.87 -4.16 4.43
C LEU A 68 -3.11 -3.36 3.99
N LEU A 69 -2.94 -2.40 3.09
CA LEU A 69 -4.00 -1.59 2.49
C LEU A 69 -3.99 -1.77 0.98
N ASP A 70 -5.17 -1.78 0.37
CA ASP A 70 -5.33 -1.78 -1.07
C ASP A 70 -6.60 -1.05 -1.46
N THR A 71 -6.68 -0.55 -2.69
CA THR A 71 -7.88 0.15 -3.15
C THR A 71 -9.02 -0.81 -3.44
N THR A 72 -10.24 -0.37 -3.17
CA THR A 72 -11.46 -0.90 -3.79
C THR A 72 -11.34 -0.67 -5.29
N GLU A 73 -10.98 -1.70 -6.06
CA GLU A 73 -11.06 -1.58 -7.52
C GLU A 73 -12.54 -1.62 -7.89
N GLU A 74 -13.06 -0.56 -8.53
CA GLU A 74 -14.26 -0.70 -9.35
C GLU A 74 -13.85 -1.57 -10.53
N ASP A 75 -14.18 -2.86 -10.45
CA ASP A 75 -13.89 -3.84 -11.49
C ASP A 75 -14.51 -3.41 -12.82
N ALA A 76 -13.71 -2.73 -13.65
CA ALA A 76 -13.92 -2.67 -15.09
C ALA A 76 -13.23 -3.87 -15.78
N ASN A 77 -13.39 -5.08 -15.21
CA ASN A 77 -13.51 -6.34 -15.96
C ASN A 77 -13.67 -7.52 -14.99
N GLY A 78 -14.79 -8.22 -15.14
CA GLY A 78 -15.26 -9.23 -14.21
C GLY A 78 -14.34 -10.43 -14.02
N CYS A 79 -14.13 -10.78 -12.75
CA CYS A 79 -14.00 -12.17 -12.36
C CYS A 79 -15.41 -12.66 -11.99
N GLN A 80 -15.97 -13.51 -12.86
CA GLN A 80 -17.23 -14.20 -12.62
C GLN A 80 -17.10 -15.05 -11.36
N THR A 81 -17.75 -14.65 -10.27
CA THR A 81 -18.16 -15.59 -9.24
C THR A 81 -19.30 -16.43 -9.82
N ALA A 82 -19.08 -17.74 -9.77
CA ALA A 82 -19.98 -18.77 -10.24
C ALA A 82 -21.44 -18.54 -9.81
N GLU A 83 -22.34 -18.85 -10.73
CA GLU A 83 -23.78 -18.96 -10.51
C GLU A 83 -24.08 -19.90 -9.32
N GLU A 84 -24.65 -19.35 -8.25
CA GLU A 84 -25.39 -20.13 -7.25
C GLU A 84 -26.84 -20.28 -7.75
N PRO A 85 -27.40 -21.50 -7.80
CA PRO A 85 -28.79 -21.68 -8.17
C PRO A 85 -29.69 -21.27 -7.00
N ALA A 86 -30.73 -20.51 -7.32
CA ALA A 86 -31.74 -20.07 -6.39
C ALA A 86 -32.58 -21.24 -5.83
N SER A 87 -32.62 -21.37 -4.50
CA SER A 87 -33.85 -21.77 -3.78
C SER A 87 -33.75 -21.34 -2.31
N GLY A 88 -34.87 -20.83 -1.75
CA GLY A 88 -35.01 -20.28 -0.40
C GLY A 88 -34.63 -21.26 0.73
N GLU A 89 -34.60 -20.89 2.00
CA GLU A 89 -35.39 -19.91 2.75
C GLU A 89 -34.59 -19.37 3.95
N SER A 90 -35.11 -18.30 4.57
CA SER A 90 -34.67 -17.65 5.82
C SER A 90 -34.27 -18.61 6.95
N GLU A 91 -33.17 -18.32 7.64
CA GLU A 91 -33.11 -18.30 9.12
C GLU A 91 -31.80 -17.67 9.64
N SER A 92 -31.92 -16.89 10.72
CA SER A 92 -30.83 -16.15 11.36
C SER A 92 -29.75 -17.06 11.93
N CYS A 93 -28.48 -16.65 11.95
CA CYS A 93 -27.50 -17.25 12.85
C CYS A 93 -26.50 -16.21 13.38
N GLN A 94 -26.72 -15.80 14.63
CA GLN A 94 -25.65 -15.41 15.56
C GLN A 94 -24.82 -16.65 15.89
N CYS A 95 -23.49 -16.55 15.90
CA CYS A 95 -22.66 -17.51 16.63
C CYS A 95 -21.31 -16.91 17.03
N SER A 96 -21.16 -16.81 18.34
CA SER A 96 -19.94 -16.54 19.10
C SER A 96 -19.07 -17.79 19.18
N SER A 97 -17.75 -17.61 19.09
CA SER A 97 -16.67 -18.41 19.70
C SER A 97 -16.68 -19.95 19.55
N PHE A 98 -15.64 -20.54 18.94
CA PHE A 98 -14.86 -21.63 19.55
C PHE A 98 -13.52 -21.89 18.83
N SER A 99 -12.58 -22.42 19.60
CA SER A 99 -11.12 -22.46 19.42
C SER A 99 -10.56 -23.80 18.90
N THR A 100 -9.40 -23.73 18.21
CA THR A 100 -8.24 -24.70 18.16
C THR A 100 -8.48 -26.09 17.53
N GLN A 101 -7.64 -26.65 16.62
CA GLN A 101 -6.18 -26.84 16.66
C GLN A 101 -5.50 -27.08 15.27
N SER A 102 -4.35 -26.40 15.09
CA SER A 102 -3.02 -26.77 14.53
C SER A 102 -2.76 -27.28 13.08
N SER A 103 -1.76 -26.60 12.47
CA SER A 103 -0.67 -27.11 11.59
C SER A 103 -0.76 -26.90 10.07
N GLN A 104 -0.58 -25.65 9.62
CA GLN A 104 0.51 -25.19 8.72
C GLN A 104 0.29 -23.71 8.39
N ASP A 105 1.12 -22.85 8.97
CA ASP A 105 1.04 -21.39 8.91
C ASP A 105 1.32 -20.83 7.51
N LYS A 106 0.25 -20.45 6.81
CA LYS A 106 0.24 -19.31 5.88
C LYS A 106 -0.98 -18.46 6.18
N LYS A 107 -0.94 -17.72 7.29
CA LYS A 107 -1.79 -16.55 7.45
C LYS A 107 -1.28 -15.50 6.47
N HIS A 108 -1.77 -15.52 5.23
CA HIS A 108 -1.74 -14.29 4.43
C HIS A 108 -2.43 -13.23 5.28
N ALA A 109 -1.68 -12.21 5.69
CA ALA A 109 -2.27 -11.07 6.36
C ALA A 109 -3.35 -10.50 5.43
N VAL A 110 -4.60 -10.49 5.88
CA VAL A 110 -5.73 -10.04 5.07
C VAL A 110 -5.55 -8.54 4.82
N CYS A 111 -5.48 -8.17 3.54
CA CYS A 111 -5.38 -6.79 3.12
C CYS A 111 -6.74 -6.09 3.30
N LYS A 112 -6.76 -4.89 3.89
CA LYS A 112 -7.98 -4.08 4.04
C LYS A 112 -8.18 -3.19 2.82
N LYS A 113 -9.42 -3.15 2.32
CA LYS A 113 -9.83 -2.25 1.24
C LYS A 113 -10.15 -0.85 1.76
N THR A 114 -9.64 0.17 1.09
CA THR A 114 -9.82 1.60 1.43
C THR A 114 -9.89 2.46 0.18
N GLU A 115 -10.43 3.67 0.31
CA GLU A 115 -10.40 4.69 -0.74
C GLU A 115 -8.96 5.17 -1.02
N ALA A 116 -8.68 5.53 -2.27
CA ALA A 116 -7.39 6.09 -2.67
C ALA A 116 -7.18 7.50 -2.08
N HIS A 117 -5.94 7.82 -1.73
CA HIS A 117 -5.57 9.13 -1.22
C HIS A 117 -4.85 9.96 -2.29
N HIS A 118 -5.61 10.85 -2.94
CA HIS A 118 -5.14 11.64 -4.08
C HIS A 118 -4.18 12.79 -3.72
N GLY A 119 -4.04 13.14 -2.44
CA GLY A 119 -3.15 14.24 -2.01
C GLY A 119 -1.67 13.88 -1.98
N ILE A 120 -1.32 12.61 -1.75
CA ILE A 120 0.05 12.19 -1.48
C ILE A 120 0.87 12.22 -2.77
N LYS A 121 1.99 12.95 -2.71
CA LYS A 121 2.95 13.13 -3.79
C LYS A 121 4.31 12.55 -3.46
N LYS A 122 4.68 12.48 -2.17
CA LYS A 122 5.96 11.93 -1.74
C LYS A 122 5.79 10.93 -0.62
N LEU A 123 6.42 9.77 -0.78
CA LEU A 123 6.39 8.70 0.22
C LEU A 123 7.78 8.17 0.49
N HIS A 124 8.14 8.14 1.77
CA HIS A 124 9.41 7.59 2.25
C HIS A 124 9.18 6.32 3.07
N LEU A 125 9.73 5.20 2.60
CA LEU A 125 9.62 3.87 3.21
C LEU A 125 11.01 3.28 3.53
N THR A 126 12.05 4.11 3.66
CA THR A 126 13.43 3.67 3.85
C THR A 126 13.59 2.72 5.05
N GLY A 127 14.39 1.66 4.86
CA GLY A 127 14.76 0.73 5.92
C GLY A 127 13.58 -0.06 6.49
N ASN A 128 12.57 -0.33 5.68
CA ASN A 128 11.53 -1.32 5.98
C ASN A 128 11.92 -2.68 5.36
N HIS A 129 11.25 -3.75 5.78
CA HIS A 129 11.51 -5.13 5.35
C HIS A 129 10.59 -5.59 4.22
N ILE A 130 10.15 -4.67 3.37
CA ILE A 130 9.28 -4.97 2.23
C ILE A 130 10.12 -5.66 1.16
N SER A 131 9.78 -6.91 0.84
CA SER A 131 10.52 -7.73 -0.13
C SER A 131 9.78 -8.01 -1.43
N GLU A 132 8.49 -7.67 -1.53
CA GLU A 132 7.68 -8.02 -2.68
C GLU A 132 7.21 -6.76 -3.43
N TRP A 133 7.42 -6.71 -4.75
CA TRP A 133 6.99 -5.58 -5.56
C TRP A 133 5.46 -5.43 -5.64
N SER A 134 4.72 -6.51 -5.44
CA SER A 134 3.25 -6.48 -5.37
C SER A 134 2.73 -5.59 -4.23
N GLU A 135 3.46 -5.51 -3.12
CA GLU A 135 3.16 -4.62 -1.99
C GLU A 135 3.40 -3.15 -2.38
N ILE A 136 4.42 -2.89 -3.20
CA ILE A 136 4.65 -1.56 -3.78
C ILE A 136 3.56 -1.21 -4.80
N CYS A 137 3.03 -2.17 -5.56
CA CYS A 137 1.89 -1.93 -6.45
C CYS A 137 0.64 -1.46 -5.68
N ARG A 138 0.41 -1.96 -4.46
CA ARG A 138 -0.66 -1.44 -3.58
C ARG A 138 -0.44 0.02 -3.21
N VAL A 139 0.81 0.42 -2.95
CA VAL A 139 1.17 1.83 -2.70
C VAL A 139 0.83 2.71 -3.91
N GLY A 140 1.15 2.27 -5.13
CA GLY A 140 0.81 3.01 -6.35
C GLY A 140 -0.68 3.18 -6.55
N ARG A 141 -1.47 2.13 -6.28
CA ARG A 141 -2.94 2.20 -6.30
C ARG A 141 -3.49 3.13 -5.23
N LEU A 142 -2.95 3.06 -4.01
CA LEU A 142 -3.37 3.89 -2.87
C LEU A 142 -3.02 5.38 -3.07
N PHE A 143 -1.93 5.69 -3.76
CA PHE A 143 -1.45 7.05 -4.01
C PHE A 143 -1.28 7.32 -5.51
N PRO A 144 -2.37 7.53 -6.27
CA PRO A 144 -2.32 7.62 -7.74
C PRO A 144 -1.56 8.85 -8.27
N ASN A 145 -1.35 9.87 -7.43
CA ASN A 145 -0.63 11.11 -7.76
C ASN A 145 0.81 11.13 -7.21
N LEU A 146 1.38 9.96 -6.89
CA LEU A 146 2.71 9.85 -6.29
C LEU A 146 3.80 10.27 -7.30
N GLU A 147 4.51 11.34 -6.98
CA GLU A 147 5.60 11.92 -7.78
C GLU A 147 6.99 11.42 -7.34
N ALA A 148 7.16 11.07 -6.06
CA ALA A 148 8.42 10.60 -5.48
C ALA A 148 8.22 9.43 -4.51
N LEU A 149 8.94 8.32 -4.76
CA LEU A 149 8.92 7.13 -3.94
C LEU A 149 10.34 6.75 -3.52
N VAL A 150 10.58 6.71 -2.20
CA VAL A 150 11.87 6.36 -1.63
C VAL A 150 11.78 5.02 -0.90
N LEU A 151 12.46 4.01 -1.45
CA LEU A 151 12.50 2.62 -1.00
C LEU A 151 13.93 2.16 -0.67
N ALA A 152 14.78 3.10 -0.26
CA ALA A 152 16.16 2.80 0.11
C ALA A 152 16.19 1.75 1.23
N ASP A 153 17.13 0.80 1.18
CA ASP A 153 17.29 -0.25 2.18
C ASP A 153 16.09 -1.20 2.35
N CYS A 154 15.22 -1.34 1.34
CA CYS A 154 14.14 -2.35 1.31
C CYS A 154 14.55 -3.60 0.49
N PRO A 155 14.47 -4.83 1.01
CA PRO A 155 15.01 -6.03 0.35
C PRO A 155 14.11 -6.58 -0.79
N LEU A 156 13.78 -5.76 -1.79
CA LEU A 156 12.80 -6.05 -2.85
C LEU A 156 13.18 -7.21 -3.79
N ARG A 157 14.47 -7.42 -4.08
CA ARG A 157 15.00 -8.48 -4.97
C ARG A 157 14.56 -8.44 -6.45
N SER A 158 13.30 -8.14 -6.73
CA SER A 158 12.68 -8.06 -8.05
C SER A 158 11.73 -6.87 -8.17
N LEU A 159 11.53 -6.34 -9.38
CA LEU A 159 10.44 -5.40 -9.72
C LEU A 159 9.26 -6.10 -10.42
N THR A 160 9.22 -7.44 -10.37
CA THR A 160 8.11 -8.26 -10.85
C THR A 160 7.15 -8.59 -9.72
N SER A 161 5.84 -8.52 -10.01
CA SER A 161 4.86 -9.24 -9.21
C SER A 161 4.89 -10.70 -9.66
N ALA A 162 4.99 -11.65 -8.73
CA ALA A 162 5.10 -13.09 -9.01
C ALA A 162 3.98 -13.68 -9.93
N GLN A 163 2.89 -12.94 -10.14
CA GLN A 163 1.83 -13.30 -11.09
C GLN A 163 2.20 -13.07 -12.57
N ASN A 164 3.29 -12.36 -12.86
CA ASN A 164 3.65 -11.94 -14.21
C ASN A 164 4.61 -12.90 -14.96
N GLU A 165 5.15 -13.93 -14.28
CA GLU A 165 6.23 -14.76 -14.85
C GLU A 165 5.72 -16.01 -15.60
N THR A 166 4.43 -16.36 -15.54
CA THR A 166 3.98 -17.66 -16.06
C THR A 166 3.43 -17.67 -17.49
N ASN A 167 3.14 -16.53 -18.13
CA ASN A 167 2.48 -16.55 -19.46
C ASN A 167 2.92 -15.41 -20.39
N GLU A 168 4.12 -15.50 -20.99
CA GLU A 168 4.52 -14.65 -22.13
C GLU A 168 4.00 -15.17 -23.50
N SER A 169 2.98 -16.03 -23.52
CA SER A 169 2.55 -16.67 -24.77
C SER A 169 1.08 -16.55 -25.13
N ASN A 170 0.24 -15.78 -24.42
CA ASN A 170 -1.07 -15.37 -24.92
C ASN A 170 -1.56 -14.04 -24.31
N SER A 171 -1.88 -13.09 -25.18
CA SER A 171 -2.32 -11.73 -24.87
C SER A 171 -3.71 -11.66 -24.20
N ALA A 172 -3.76 -11.30 -22.92
CA ALA A 172 -4.91 -10.65 -22.29
C ALA A 172 -4.48 -9.94 -20.99
N ALA A 173 -4.25 -8.62 -21.11
CA ALA A 173 -4.25 -7.60 -20.05
C ALA A 173 -4.06 -8.06 -18.59
N THR A 174 -2.85 -8.46 -18.20
CA THR A 174 -2.43 -8.23 -16.81
C THR A 174 -1.85 -6.81 -16.73
N PRO A 175 -2.37 -5.93 -15.86
CA PRO A 175 -1.91 -4.55 -15.81
C PRO A 175 -0.42 -4.54 -15.45
N ASN A 176 0.36 -3.87 -16.28
CA ASN A 176 1.78 -3.70 -16.00
C ASN A 176 1.89 -2.95 -14.66
N SER A 177 2.67 -3.48 -13.70
CA SER A 177 2.86 -2.89 -12.37
C SER A 177 3.20 -1.39 -12.38
N HIS A 178 3.77 -0.90 -13.49
CA HIS A 178 4.12 0.49 -13.74
C HIS A 178 2.91 1.41 -13.97
N GLU A 179 1.76 0.89 -14.38
CA GLU A 179 0.53 1.65 -14.66
C GLU A 179 -0.05 2.33 -13.42
N HIS A 180 0.28 1.82 -12.24
CA HIS A 180 -0.10 2.41 -10.96
C HIS A 180 0.72 3.67 -10.62
N PHE A 181 1.81 3.94 -11.35
CA PHE A 181 2.76 5.02 -11.06
C PHE A 181 2.87 6.01 -12.24
N LYS A 182 1.73 6.56 -12.67
CA LYS A 182 1.64 7.42 -13.87
C LYS A 182 2.39 8.74 -13.75
N THR A 183 2.57 9.25 -12.54
CA THR A 183 3.17 10.57 -12.25
C THR A 183 4.53 10.46 -11.57
N LEU A 184 5.02 9.23 -11.35
CA LEU A 184 6.25 9.00 -10.59
C LEU A 184 7.46 9.50 -11.38
N THR A 185 8.11 10.54 -10.87
CA THR A 185 9.29 11.17 -11.48
C THR A 185 10.59 10.80 -10.77
N LEU A 186 10.51 10.41 -9.51
CA LEU A 186 11.65 10.00 -8.68
C LEU A 186 11.36 8.64 -8.03
N LEU A 187 12.26 7.69 -8.26
CA LEU A 187 12.25 6.38 -7.63
C LEU A 187 13.64 6.09 -7.08
N ASN A 188 13.75 5.98 -5.75
CA ASN A 188 15.02 5.63 -5.10
C ASN A 188 14.97 4.18 -4.60
N LEU A 189 15.80 3.34 -5.22
CA LEU A 189 15.96 1.90 -4.93
C LEU A 189 17.38 1.58 -4.43
N SER A 190 18.05 2.53 -3.77
CA SER A 190 19.39 2.30 -3.22
C SER A 190 19.38 1.14 -2.21
N ASN A 191 20.35 0.23 -2.35
CA ASN A 191 20.45 -0.98 -1.54
C ASN A 191 19.18 -1.88 -1.54
N ALA A 192 18.38 -1.86 -2.61
CA ALA A 192 17.13 -2.62 -2.69
C ALA A 192 17.27 -4.15 -2.97
N LYS A 193 18.52 -4.64 -3.07
CA LYS A 193 18.87 -6.04 -3.39
C LYS A 193 18.39 -6.55 -4.76
N ILE A 194 18.06 -5.65 -5.68
CA ILE A 194 17.79 -5.99 -7.09
C ILE A 194 19.04 -6.66 -7.68
N ASN A 195 18.89 -7.83 -8.28
CA ASN A 195 20.01 -8.67 -8.71
C ASN A 195 19.94 -9.15 -10.17
N ASN A 196 18.99 -8.63 -10.97
CA ASN A 196 18.87 -8.92 -12.39
C ASN A 196 18.77 -7.62 -13.22
N TRP A 197 19.17 -7.70 -14.50
CA TRP A 197 19.14 -6.55 -15.42
C TRP A 197 17.76 -6.29 -16.02
N ASP A 198 16.91 -7.31 -16.12
CA ASP A 198 15.54 -7.15 -16.64
C ASP A 198 14.72 -6.16 -15.79
N ASP A 199 14.97 -6.11 -14.48
CA ASP A 199 14.39 -5.12 -13.57
C ASP A 199 14.87 -3.70 -13.87
N ILE A 200 16.11 -3.54 -14.27
CA ILE A 200 16.64 -2.23 -14.67
C ILE A 200 15.95 -1.77 -15.95
N ASP A 201 15.78 -2.67 -16.93
CA ASP A 201 15.05 -2.35 -18.17
C ASP A 201 13.57 -2.02 -17.90
N ARG A 202 12.96 -2.64 -16.89
CA ARG A 202 11.60 -2.31 -16.43
C ARG A 202 11.48 -0.89 -15.90
N LEU A 203 12.55 -0.24 -15.44
CA LEU A 203 12.51 1.18 -15.05
C LEU A 203 12.12 2.09 -16.21
N ALA A 204 12.45 1.70 -17.45
CA ALA A 204 12.06 2.44 -18.65
C ALA A 204 10.55 2.38 -18.94
N LYS A 205 9.80 1.48 -18.28
CA LYS A 205 8.35 1.34 -18.44
C LYS A 205 7.55 2.35 -17.61
N PHE A 206 8.19 3.07 -16.68
CA PHE A 206 7.52 4.14 -15.93
C PHE A 206 7.35 5.38 -16.83
N PRO A 207 6.12 5.86 -17.03
CA PRO A 207 5.84 6.87 -18.05
C PRO A 207 6.43 8.26 -17.76
N ALA A 208 6.65 8.58 -16.48
CA ALA A 208 7.07 9.91 -16.04
C ALA A 208 8.45 9.92 -15.34
N LEU A 209 9.11 8.76 -15.21
CA LEU A 209 10.37 8.65 -14.49
C LEU A 209 11.45 9.43 -15.25
N LYS A 210 12.13 10.34 -14.56
CA LYS A 210 13.14 11.21 -15.17
C LYS A 210 14.54 10.66 -14.89
N ASN A 211 15.42 10.84 -15.87
CA ASN A 211 16.87 10.61 -15.72
C ASN A 211 17.54 11.71 -14.91
#